data_AF-A0A9D5ZN45-F1
#
_entry.id   AF-A0A9D5ZN45-F1
#
_cell.length_a   1.000
_cell.length_b   1.000
_cell.length_c   1.000
_cell.angle_alpha   90.00
_cell.angle_beta   90.00
_cell.angle_gamma   90.00
#
_symmetry.space_group_name_H-M   'P 1'
#
loop_
_entity.id
_entity.type
_entity.pdbx_description
1 polymer ?
#
loop_
_entity_poly.entity_id
_entity_poly.type
_entity_poly.pdbx_seq_one_letter_code
_entity_poly.pdbx_strand_id
1 'polypeptide(L)'
;MEAALEIGLAPEVIVRFISFRWIIPCDGQAQLLDEEDLARARLIWELQQEFGVNDEAIPIILKLIDQLNRMHYLGQKEFENE
;
A
#
# COMPACT_ATOMS: atom_id res chain seq x y z
N MET A 1 -8.62 -9.84 -8.27
CA MET A 1 -9.48 -8.87 -8.98
C MET A 1 -10.82 -8.63 -8.26
N GLU A 2 -11.49 -9.66 -7.70
CA GLU A 2 -12.62 -9.49 -6.77
C GLU A 2 -12.30 -8.58 -5.57
N ALA A 3 -11.12 -8.74 -4.95
CA ALA A 3 -10.69 -7.91 -3.83
C ALA A 3 -10.58 -6.39 -4.15
N ALA A 4 -10.38 -6.02 -5.42
CA ALA A 4 -10.37 -4.61 -5.83
C ALA A 4 -11.78 -3.99 -5.76
N LEU A 5 -12.82 -4.79 -6.04
CA LEU A 5 -14.22 -4.36 -5.94
C LEU A 5 -14.66 -4.17 -4.49
N GLU A 6 -14.15 -4.97 -3.55
CA GLU A 6 -14.43 -4.81 -2.11
C GLU A 6 -13.94 -3.47 -1.55
N ILE A 7 -12.88 -2.91 -2.15
CA ILE A 7 -12.29 -1.63 -1.72
C ILE A 7 -12.75 -0.45 -2.58
N GLY A 8 -13.68 -0.68 -3.51
CA GLY A 8 -14.24 0.33 -4.39
C GLY A 8 -13.26 0.84 -5.47
N LEU A 9 -12.14 0.13 -5.71
CA LEU A 9 -11.16 0.52 -6.72
C LEU A 9 -11.34 -0.29 -8.00
N ALA A 10 -11.31 0.41 -9.13
CA ALA A 10 -11.35 -0.23 -10.43
C ALA A 10 -10.09 -1.11 -10.64
N PRO A 11 -10.21 -2.31 -11.23
CA PRO A 11 -9.08 -3.21 -11.46
C PRO A 11 -7.90 -2.57 -12.20
N GLU A 12 -8.16 -1.62 -13.10
CA GLU A 12 -7.15 -0.91 -13.88
C GLU A 12 -6.25 -0.04 -13.00
N VAL A 13 -6.81 0.54 -11.93
CA VAL A 13 -6.06 1.34 -10.95
C VAL A 13 -5.07 0.46 -10.20
N ILE A 14 -5.50 -0.74 -9.82
CA ILE A 14 -4.65 -1.72 -9.14
C ILE A 14 -3.52 -2.20 -10.05
N VAL A 15 -3.83 -2.55 -11.29
CA VAL A 15 -2.81 -2.93 -12.29
C VAL A 15 -1.79 -1.82 -12.50
N ARG A 16 -2.23 -0.55 -12.51
CA ARG A 16 -1.33 0.61 -12.58
C ARG A 16 -0.39 0.67 -11.36
N PHE A 17 -0.91 0.52 -10.14
CA PHE A 17 -0.10 0.56 -8.93
C PHE A 17 0.94 -0.56 -8.88
N ILE A 18 0.58 -1.76 -9.33
CA ILE A 18 1.52 -2.88 -9.46
C ILE A 18 2.59 -2.58 -10.53
N SER A 19 2.18 -2.00 -11.66
CA SER A 19 3.11 -1.64 -12.74
C SER A 19 4.15 -0.61 -12.31
N PHE A 20 3.74 0.36 -11.48
CA PHE A 20 4.64 1.32 -10.84
C PHE A 20 5.43 0.75 -9.65
N ARG A 21 5.18 -0.51 -9.30
CA ARG A 21 5.75 -1.20 -8.13
C ARG A 21 5.48 -0.50 -6.81
N TRP A 22 4.36 0.21 -6.72
CA TRP A 22 3.87 0.76 -5.45
C TRP A 22 3.20 -0.32 -4.61
N ILE A 23 2.69 -1.36 -5.26
CA ILE A 23 2.19 -2.58 -4.64
C ILE A 23 2.96 -3.75 -5.24
N ILE A 24 3.40 -4.67 -4.38
CA ILE A 24 4.07 -5.90 -4.79
C ILE A 24 3.23 -7.04 -4.20
N PRO A 25 2.32 -7.62 -5.00
CA PRO A 25 1.44 -8.67 -4.53
C PRO A 25 2.22 -9.84 -3.95
N CYS A 26 1.67 -10.46 -2.90
CA CYS A 26 2.31 -11.53 -2.15
C CYS A 26 2.71 -12.74 -3.04
N ASP A 27 1.95 -13.01 -4.11
CA ASP A 27 2.22 -14.08 -5.07
C ASP A 27 3.16 -13.69 -6.24
N GLY A 28 3.56 -12.42 -6.33
CA GLY A 28 4.37 -11.87 -7.41
C GLY A 28 3.71 -11.91 -8.81
N GLN A 29 2.49 -12.42 -8.92
CA GLN A 29 1.73 -12.64 -10.15
C GLN A 29 0.47 -11.75 -10.22
N ALA A 30 0.22 -10.93 -9.19
CA ALA A 30 -0.93 -10.03 -9.11
C ALA A 30 -2.29 -10.72 -9.13
N GLN A 31 -2.35 -12.03 -8.86
CA GLN A 31 -3.62 -12.75 -8.83
C GLN A 31 -4.29 -12.57 -7.47
N LEU A 32 -3.50 -12.47 -6.39
CA LEU A 32 -3.98 -12.33 -5.02
C LEU A 32 -3.33 -11.12 -4.34
N LEU A 33 -4.18 -10.25 -3.80
CA LEU A 33 -3.81 -9.16 -2.90
C LEU A 33 -4.23 -9.55 -1.49
N ASP A 34 -3.35 -9.38 -0.52
CA ASP A 34 -3.68 -9.55 0.89
C ASP A 34 -4.24 -8.26 1.51
N GLU A 35 -4.55 -8.27 2.81
CA GLU A 35 -5.08 -7.09 3.49
C GLU A 35 -4.11 -5.90 3.48
N GLU A 36 -2.80 -6.16 3.51
CA GLU A 36 -1.77 -5.12 3.47
C GLU A 36 -1.72 -4.48 2.08
N ASP A 37 -1.76 -5.29 1.03
CA ASP A 37 -1.86 -4.83 -0.36
C ASP A 37 -3.10 -3.96 -0.59
N LEU A 38 -4.25 -4.38 -0.07
CA LEU A 38 -5.51 -3.64 -0.19
C LEU A 38 -5.50 -2.33 0.63
N ALA A 39 -4.90 -2.34 1.82
CA ALA A 39 -4.71 -1.13 2.61
C ALA A 39 -3.78 -0.14 1.88
N ARG A 40 -2.68 -0.62 1.31
CA ARG A 40 -1.73 0.18 0.53
C ARG A 40 -2.38 0.76 -0.73
N ALA A 41 -3.24 -0.01 -1.42
CA ALA A 41 -3.99 0.48 -2.57
C ALA A 41 -4.93 1.65 -2.23
N ARG A 42 -5.67 1.54 -1.12
CA ARG A 42 -6.55 2.62 -0.63
C ARG A 42 -5.78 3.88 -0.28
N LEU A 43 -4.68 3.73 0.46
CA LEU A 43 -3.82 4.85 0.82
C LEU A 43 -3.30 5.59 -0.41
N ILE A 44 -2.80 4.87 -1.43
CA ILE A 44 -2.32 5.49 -2.66
C ILE A 44 -3.47 6.26 -3.36
N TRP A 45 -4.65 5.65 -3.42
CA TRP A 45 -5.81 6.29 -4.04
C TRP A 45 -6.22 7.57 -3.29
N GLU A 46 -6.27 7.55 -1.96
CA GLU A 46 -6.57 8.74 -1.13
C GLU A 46 -5.52 9.84 -1.34
N LEU A 47 -4.24 9.49 -1.34
CA LEU A 47 -3.15 10.44 -1.62
C LEU A 47 -3.34 11.14 -2.98
N GLN A 48 -3.72 10.39 -4.01
CA GLN A 48 -3.94 10.95 -5.34
C GLN A 48 -5.24 11.75 -5.45
N GLN A 49 -6.37 11.23 -4.94
CA GLN A 49 -7.70 11.81 -5.16
C GLN A 49 -8.07 12.89 -4.14
N GLU A 50 -7.69 12.72 -2.88
CA GLU A 50 -8.06 13.65 -1.81
C GLU A 50 -6.95 14.68 -1.54
N PHE A 51 -5.69 14.26 -1.63
CA PHE A 51 -4.54 15.12 -1.31
C PHE A 51 -3.84 15.69 -2.55
N GLY A 52 -4.24 15.29 -3.76
CA GLY A 52 -3.67 15.79 -5.03
C GLY A 52 -2.18 15.46 -5.20
N VAL A 53 -1.70 14.40 -4.56
CA VAL A 53 -0.31 13.95 -4.64
C VAL A 53 -0.06 13.37 -6.03
N ASN A 54 1.05 13.78 -6.64
CA ASN A 54 1.47 13.28 -7.95
C ASN A 54 2.19 11.93 -7.84
N ASP A 55 2.24 11.22 -8.97
CA ASP A 55 2.84 9.90 -9.08
C ASP A 55 4.32 9.89 -8.65
N GLU A 56 5.06 10.99 -8.87
CA GLU A 56 6.47 11.08 -8.45
C GLU A 56 6.66 11.15 -6.94
N ALA A 57 5.70 11.71 -6.20
CA ALA A 57 5.79 11.82 -4.74
C ALA A 57 5.29 10.56 -4.01
N ILE A 58 4.45 9.74 -4.65
CA ILE A 58 3.90 8.51 -4.04
C ILE A 58 5.00 7.60 -3.46
N PRO A 59 6.08 7.23 -4.18
CA PRO A 59 7.14 6.37 -3.63
C PRO A 59 7.81 6.96 -2.39
N ILE A 60 7.94 8.28 -2.32
CA ILE A 60 8.57 8.98 -1.19
C ILE A 60 7.67 8.87 0.03
N ILE A 61 6.38 9.16 -0.12
CA ILE A 61 5.39 9.08 0.96
C ILE A 61 5.27 7.63 1.47
N LEU A 62 5.16 6.66 0.56
CA LEU A 62 5.11 5.24 0.94
C LEU A 62 6.34 4.83 1.75
N LYS A 63 7.54 5.25 1.31
CA LYS A 63 8.78 4.97 2.07
C LYS A 63 8.76 5.60 3.47
N LEU A 64 8.25 6.82 3.62
CA LEU A 64 8.15 7.48 4.92
C LEU A 64 7.17 6.75 5.85
N ILE A 65 6.03 6.31 5.31
CA ILE A 65 5.04 5.51 6.05
C ILE A 65 5.65 4.17 6.46
N ASP A 66 6.38 3.50 5.57
CA ASP A 66 7.07 2.26 5.89
C ASP A 66 8.14 2.44 6.98
N GLN A 67 8.79 3.61 7.05
CA GLN A 67 9.73 3.94 8.12
C GLN A 67 8.99 4.12 9.46
N LEU A 68 7.87 4.83 9.46
CA LEU A 68 7.02 5.01 10.65
C LEU A 68 6.50 3.66 11.17
N ASN A 69 5.98 2.81 10.29
CA ASN A 69 5.48 1.49 10.64
C ASN A 69 6.59 0.60 11.22
N ARG A 70 7.80 0.63 10.64
CA ARG A 70 8.96 -0.07 11.20
C ARG A 70 9.31 0.42 12.60
N MET A 71 9.30 1.73 12.84
CA MET A 71 9.59 2.27 14.17
C MET A 71 8.53 1.85 15.20
N HIS A 72 7.24 1.87 14.82
CA HIS A 72 6.16 1.38 15.68
C HIS A 72 6.32 -0.11 16.01
N TYR A 73 6.61 -0.94 15.01
CA TYR A 73 6.81 -2.38 15.21
C TYR A 73 8.03 -2.69 16.09
N LEU A 74 9.14 -1.98 15.90
CA LEU A 74 10.34 -2.12 16.73
C LEU A 74 10.07 -1.72 18.19
N GLY A 75 9.37 -0.61 18.41
CA GLY A 75 9.00 -0.17 19.76
C GLY A 75 8.12 -1.20 20.48
N GLN A 76 7.11 -1.77 19.81
CA GLN A 76 6.28 -2.83 20.39
C GLN A 76 7.08 -4.07 20.78
N LYS A 77 8.04 -4.47 19.93
CA LYS A 77 8.90 -5.63 20.18
C LYS A 77 9.86 -5.42 21.35
N GLU A 78 10.25 -4.18 21.65
CA GLU A 78 11.06 -3.87 22.84
C GLU A 78 10.26 -4.05 24.14
N PHE A 79 8.94 -3.80 24.14
CA PHE A 79 8.07 -4.00 25.32
C PHE A 79 7.59 -5.43 25.53
N GLU A 80 7.60 -6.28 24.50
CA GLU A 80 7.25 -7.72 24.62
C GLU A 80 8.42 -8.61 25.06
N ASN A 81 9.65 -8.08 25.06
CA ASN A 81 10.86 -8.81 25.49
C ASN A 81 11.33 -8.45 26.92
N GLU A 82 10.55 -7.68 27.68
CA GLU A 82 10.69 -7.46 29.13
C GLU A 82 9.62 -8.24 29.93
#